data_AF-A0A3R7K9E9-F1
#
_entry.id   AF-A0A3R7K9E9-F1
#
_cell.length_a   1.000
_cell.length_b   1.000
_cell.length_c   1.000
_cell.angle_alpha   90.00
_cell.angle_beta   90.00
_cell.angle_gamma   90.00
#
_symmetry.space_group_name_H-M   'P 1'
#
loop_
_entity.id
_entity.type
_entity.pdbx_description
1 polymer ?
#
loop_
_entity_poly.entity_id
_entity_poly.type
_entity_poly.pdbx_seq_one_letter_code
_entity_poly.pdbx_strand_id
1 'polypeptide(L)'
;MDDPSKHCIAEGVACRFDNGRWVRCEKDDPLTEAKDDIVLKQLLPAAIKLHAERLSVVPVEGPIRMLYDVIGACSSLTIPSRHRTTGVSGADLILYVNALPTEGPIRMDVFVRHSE
;
A
#
# COMPACT_ATOMS: atom_id res chain seq x y z
N MET A 1 0.02 8.95 1.43
CA MET A 1 -1.32 8.33 1.28
C MET A 1 -2.31 9.43 0.94
N ASP A 2 -2.22 9.96 -0.29
CA ASP A 2 -2.58 11.37 -0.51
C ASP A 2 -4.01 11.57 -1.04
N ASP A 3 -4.66 10.49 -1.46
CA ASP A 3 -6.06 10.52 -1.91
C ASP A 3 -7.00 10.42 -0.70
N PRO A 4 -7.70 11.51 -0.31
CA PRO A 4 -8.58 11.53 0.86
C PRO A 4 -9.80 10.63 0.71
N SER A 5 -10.13 10.16 -0.50
CA SER A 5 -11.22 9.19 -0.71
C SER A 5 -10.82 7.75 -0.36
N LYS A 6 -9.54 7.52 -0.06
CA LYS A 6 -8.94 6.18 0.12
C LYS A 6 -8.47 5.90 1.54
N HIS A 7 -8.70 6.83 2.46
CA HIS A 7 -8.41 6.67 3.88
C HIS A 7 -9.43 7.48 4.68
N CYS A 8 -9.42 7.27 5.99
CA CYS A 8 -10.36 7.92 6.88
C CYS A 8 -9.80 9.28 7.28
N ILE A 9 -10.60 10.33 7.09
CA ILE A 9 -10.18 11.73 7.28
C ILE A 9 -10.65 12.31 8.62
N ALA A 10 -11.76 11.81 9.16
CA ALA A 10 -12.36 12.28 10.41
C ALA A 10 -13.32 11.23 10.98
N GLU A 11 -13.52 11.26 12.30
CA GLU A 11 -14.49 10.41 13.00
C GLU A 11 -15.91 10.58 12.42
N GLY A 12 -16.65 9.48 12.28
CA GLY A 12 -18.03 9.47 11.81
C GLY A 12 -18.21 9.63 10.30
N VAL A 13 -17.15 9.99 9.55
CA VAL A 13 -17.16 10.00 8.08
C VAL A 13 -17.15 8.55 7.57
N ALA A 14 -17.77 8.29 6.43
CA ALA A 14 -17.69 6.96 5.81
C ALA A 14 -16.45 6.87 4.91
N CYS A 15 -15.61 5.86 5.10
CA CYS A 15 -14.50 5.52 4.22
C CYS A 15 -14.73 4.14 3.58
N ARG A 16 -14.14 3.92 2.40
CA ARG A 16 -14.30 2.68 1.63
C ARG A 16 -13.25 1.65 2.03
N PHE A 17 -13.71 0.48 2.45
CA PHE A 17 -12.90 -0.64 2.86
C PHE A 17 -12.34 -1.44 1.67
N ASP A 18 -11.38 -2.32 1.97
CA ASP A 18 -10.62 -3.13 1.01
C ASP A 18 -11.47 -4.08 0.14
N ASN A 19 -12.64 -4.48 0.64
CA ASN A 19 -13.63 -5.33 -0.01
C ASN A 19 -14.79 -4.55 -0.66
N GLY A 20 -14.68 -3.22 -0.73
CA GLY A 20 -15.70 -2.35 -1.30
C GLY A 20 -16.86 -2.00 -0.37
N ARG A 21 -16.87 -2.48 0.89
CA ARG A 21 -17.83 -2.05 1.91
C ARG A 21 -17.54 -0.63 2.39
N TRP A 22 -18.56 0.08 2.82
CA TRP A 22 -18.41 1.35 3.50
C TRP A 22 -18.39 1.13 5.01
N VAL A 23 -17.43 1.74 5.69
CA VAL A 23 -17.27 1.69 7.14
C VAL A 23 -17.21 3.11 7.68
N ARG A 24 -17.84 3.35 8.84
CA ARG A 24 -17.71 4.62 9.55
C ARG A 24 -16.37 4.63 10.28
N CYS A 25 -15.61 5.71 10.10
CA CYS A 25 -14.39 5.94 10.85
C CYS A 25 -14.73 6.06 12.35
N GLU A 26 -14.02 5.31 13.17
CA GLU A 26 -13.97 5.51 14.61
C GLU A 26 -12.97 6.61 14.96
N LYS A 27 -12.89 6.98 16.24
CA LYS A 27 -12.05 8.07 16.73
C LYS A 27 -10.56 7.92 16.38
N ASP A 28 -10.05 6.69 16.35
CA ASP A 28 -8.63 6.39 16.12
C ASP A 28 -8.30 6.04 14.66
N ASP A 29 -9.30 5.97 13.78
CA ASP A 29 -9.12 5.66 12.36
C ASP A 29 -8.55 6.79 11.50
N PRO A 30 -8.81 8.09 11.79
CA PRO A 30 -8.32 9.17 10.96
C PRO A 30 -6.80 9.10 10.79
N LEU A 31 -6.38 9.13 9.53
CA LEU A 31 -4.98 9.23 9.15
C LEU A 31 -4.55 10.69 9.30
N THR A 32 -4.02 11.01 10.48
CA THR A 32 -3.43 12.32 10.73
C THR A 32 -2.07 12.44 10.05
N GLU A 33 -1.62 13.67 9.80
CA GLU A 33 -0.27 13.93 9.26
C GLU A 33 0.82 13.26 10.11
N ALA A 34 0.67 13.27 11.44
CA ALA A 34 1.60 12.59 12.34
C ALA A 34 1.64 11.06 12.12
N LYS A 35 0.49 10.42 11.86
CA LYS A 35 0.43 8.98 11.55
C LYS A 35 1.02 8.69 10.17
N ASP A 36 0.71 9.51 9.16
CA ASP A 36 1.27 9.39 7.81
C ASP A 36 2.79 9.52 7.84
N ASP A 37 3.32 10.49 8.59
CA ASP A 37 4.75 10.68 8.78
C ASP A 37 5.43 9.49 9.47
N ILE A 38 4.83 8.93 10.52
CA ILE A 38 5.36 7.72 11.17
C ILE A 38 5.41 6.56 10.19
N VAL A 39 4.34 6.36 9.40
CA VAL A 39 4.28 5.28 8.40
C VAL A 39 5.34 5.46 7.32
N LEU A 40 5.37 6.63 6.67
CA LEU A 40 6.20 6.87 5.49
C LEU A 40 7.67 7.10 5.83
N LYS A 41 7.97 7.78 6.94
CA LYS A 41 9.33 8.21 7.29
C LYS A 41 10.03 7.29 8.29
N GLN A 42 9.30 6.45 9.02
CA GLN A 42 9.88 5.57 10.04
C GLN A 42 9.58 4.09 9.80
N LEU A 43 8.30 3.70 9.81
CA LEU A 43 7.90 2.29 9.76
C LEU A 43 8.28 1.61 8.45
N LEU A 44 7.88 2.19 7.30
CA LEU A 44 8.18 1.60 6.00
C LEU A 44 9.70 1.53 5.73
N PRO A 45 10.49 2.60 5.95
CA PRO A 45 11.95 2.51 5.76
C PRO A 45 12.60 1.44 6.66
N ALA A 46 12.19 1.35 7.93
CA ALA A 46 12.73 0.35 8.85
C ALA A 46 12.37 -1.08 8.40
N ALA A 47 11.11 -1.32 8.03
CA ALA A 47 10.65 -2.62 7.55
C ALA A 47 11.34 -3.03 6.24
N ILE A 48 11.42 -2.11 5.27
CA ILE A 48 12.10 -2.35 3.98
C ILE A 48 13.57 -2.70 4.22
N LYS A 49 14.27 -1.96 5.09
CA LYS A 49 15.67 -2.24 5.44
C LYS A 49 15.83 -3.65 6.01
N LEU A 50 15.03 -4.02 7.01
CA LEU A 50 15.09 -5.34 7.64
C LEU A 50 14.85 -6.48 6.65
N HIS A 51 13.96 -6.29 5.68
CA HIS A 51 13.70 -7.29 4.64
C HIS A 51 14.81 -7.31 3.58
N ALA A 52 15.29 -6.16 3.12
CA ALA A 52 16.34 -6.05 2.11
C ALA A 52 17.70 -6.60 2.60
N GLU A 53 18.01 -6.46 3.89
CA GLU A 53 19.25 -7.00 4.48
C GLU A 53 19.25 -8.53 4.60
N ARG A 54 18.07 -9.18 4.50
CA ARG A 54 17.91 -10.62 4.73
C ARG A 54 17.48 -11.40 3.49
N LEU A 55 16.86 -10.72 2.52
CA LEU A 55 16.36 -11.33 1.29
C LEU A 55 17.26 -10.94 0.13
N SER A 56 18.09 -11.89 -0.30
CA SER A 56 18.77 -11.80 -1.59
C SER A 56 17.78 -12.14 -2.71
N VAL A 57 17.78 -11.34 -3.77
CA VAL A 57 16.97 -11.57 -4.97
C VAL A 57 17.86 -11.66 -6.20
N VAL A 58 17.40 -12.36 -7.22
CA VAL A 58 17.96 -12.23 -8.56
C VAL A 58 17.39 -10.93 -9.15
N PRO A 59 18.23 -9.96 -9.56
CA PRO A 59 17.74 -8.69 -10.06
C PRO A 59 16.82 -8.85 -11.27
N VAL A 60 15.75 -8.06 -11.33
CA VAL A 60 14.82 -8.10 -12.45
C VAL A 60 15.43 -7.42 -13.67
N GLU A 61 15.47 -8.12 -14.80
CA GLU A 61 15.85 -7.52 -16.07
C GLU A 61 14.69 -6.70 -16.66
N GLY A 62 14.93 -5.41 -16.83
CA GLY A 62 13.96 -4.47 -17.41
C GLY A 62 12.88 -3.98 -16.42
N PRO A 63 11.85 -3.28 -16.91
CA PRO A 63 10.84 -2.67 -16.06
C PRO A 63 9.80 -3.68 -15.54
N ILE A 64 9.48 -3.60 -14.24
CA ILE A 64 8.34 -4.32 -13.65
C ILE A 64 7.05 -3.61 -14.07
N ARG A 65 6.17 -4.34 -14.75
CA ARG A 65 4.83 -3.86 -15.17
C ARG A 65 3.73 -4.57 -14.38
N MET A 66 2.75 -3.80 -13.92
CA MET A 66 1.54 -4.35 -13.30
C MET A 66 0.52 -4.68 -14.39
N LEU A 67 0.62 -5.90 -14.93
CA LEU A 67 -0.21 -6.39 -16.03
C LEU A 67 -1.56 -6.98 -15.58
N TYR A 68 -1.73 -7.18 -14.28
CA TYR A 68 -2.92 -7.82 -13.72
C TYR A 68 -3.83 -6.79 -13.08
N ASP A 69 -5.13 -7.04 -13.20
CA ASP A 69 -6.13 -6.35 -12.40
C ASP A 69 -6.01 -6.79 -10.95
N VAL A 70 -6.12 -5.80 -10.07
CA VAL A 70 -6.00 -6.03 -8.64
C VAL A 70 -7.37 -6.46 -8.12
N ILE A 71 -7.48 -7.71 -7.68
CA ILE A 71 -8.74 -8.33 -7.23
C ILE A 71 -8.76 -8.52 -5.71
N GLY A 72 -9.95 -8.74 -5.15
CA GLY A 72 -10.13 -9.01 -3.72
C GLY A 72 -9.78 -7.80 -2.83
N ALA A 73 -9.12 -8.05 -1.69
CA ALA A 73 -8.72 -7.01 -0.72
C ALA A 73 -7.87 -5.90 -1.37
N CYS A 74 -7.09 -6.26 -2.38
CA CYS A 74 -6.21 -5.31 -3.05
C CYS A 74 -6.96 -4.40 -4.04
N SER A 75 -8.25 -4.65 -4.32
CA SER A 75 -9.05 -3.87 -5.30
C SER A 75 -9.19 -2.38 -4.98
N SER A 76 -8.94 -2.01 -3.72
CA SER A 76 -8.97 -0.62 -3.27
C SER A 76 -7.73 0.20 -3.68
N LEU A 77 -6.62 -0.47 -4.05
CA LEU A 77 -5.33 0.17 -4.37
C LEU A 77 -5.40 1.02 -5.63
N THR A 78 -4.90 2.25 -5.53
CA THR A 78 -4.71 3.13 -6.69
C THR A 78 -3.34 2.88 -7.31
N ILE A 79 -3.31 2.10 -8.38
CA ILE A 79 -2.07 1.82 -9.12
C ILE A 79 -1.89 2.88 -10.22
N PRO A 80 -0.77 3.65 -10.24
CA PRO A 80 -0.51 4.63 -11.28
C PRO A 80 -0.51 4.03 -12.68
N SER A 81 -1.11 4.73 -13.65
CA SER A 81 -1.18 4.26 -15.05
C SER A 81 0.21 3.96 -15.66
N ARG A 82 1.24 4.72 -15.24
CA ARG A 82 2.64 4.47 -15.63
C ARG A 82 3.13 3.07 -15.22
N HIS A 83 2.71 2.57 -14.06
CA HIS A 83 3.12 1.25 -13.58
C HIS A 83 2.46 0.11 -14.37
N ARG A 84 1.33 0.37 -15.04
CA ARG A 84 0.69 -0.57 -15.97
C ARG A 84 1.26 -0.52 -17.39
N THR A 85 1.66 0.68 -17.84
CA THR A 85 2.08 0.93 -19.23
C THR A 85 3.59 0.75 -19.41
N THR A 86 4.39 1.72 -18.97
CA THR A 86 5.85 1.66 -19.13
C THR A 86 6.49 0.72 -18.10
N GLY A 87 5.92 0.65 -16.90
CA GLY A 87 6.46 -0.06 -15.75
C GLY A 87 7.46 0.78 -14.95
N VAL A 88 8.03 0.17 -13.91
CA VAL A 88 9.06 0.74 -13.03
C VAL A 88 10.38 0.06 -13.31
N SER A 89 11.39 0.82 -13.73
CA SER A 89 12.75 0.31 -13.99
C SER A 89 13.64 0.42 -12.76
N GLY A 90 14.64 -0.47 -12.64
CA GLY A 90 15.63 -0.43 -11.57
C GLY A 90 15.06 -0.81 -10.19
N ALA A 91 13.97 -1.57 -10.18
CA ALA A 91 13.35 -2.09 -8.97
C ALA A 91 13.18 -3.60 -9.11
N ASP A 92 13.44 -4.32 -8.03
CA ASP A 92 13.21 -5.76 -7.93
C ASP A 92 11.88 -6.08 -7.20
N LEU A 93 11.35 -5.09 -6.49
CA LEU A 93 10.09 -5.14 -5.76
C LEU A 93 9.38 -3.79 -5.84
N ILE A 94 8.05 -3.83 -6.01
CA ILE A 94 7.19 -2.64 -5.89
C ILE A 94 6.21 -2.87 -4.74
N LEU A 95 6.24 -1.98 -3.76
CA LEU A 95 5.31 -1.99 -2.64
C LEU A 95 4.21 -0.93 -2.86
N TYR A 96 2.94 -1.34 -2.75
CA TYR A 96 1.79 -0.44 -2.71
C TYR A 96 1.20 -0.48 -1.30
N VAL A 97 0.94 0.69 -0.70
CA VAL A 97 0.51 0.80 0.70
C VAL A 97 -0.78 1.60 0.77
N ASN A 98 -1.76 1.08 1.51
CA ASN A 98 -2.97 1.77 1.93
C ASN A 98 -3.04 1.80 3.46
N ALA A 99 -3.66 2.83 4.02
CA ALA A 99 -4.02 2.90 5.43
C ALA A 99 -5.55 2.92 5.55
N LEU A 100 -6.14 1.74 5.49
CA LEU A 100 -7.55 1.55 5.73
C LEU A 100 -7.76 1.12 7.18
N PRO A 101 -8.90 1.45 7.80
CA PRO A 101 -9.30 0.80 9.03
C PRO A 101 -9.38 -0.69 8.76
N THR A 102 -9.05 -1.48 9.77
CA THR A 102 -9.27 -2.92 9.76
C THR A 102 -9.94 -3.29 11.07
N GLU A 103 -10.62 -4.43 11.13
CA GLU A 103 -10.96 -5.02 12.43
C GLU A 103 -9.63 -5.46 13.08
N GLY A 104 -8.99 -4.57 13.85
CA GLY A 104 -7.66 -4.79 14.43
C GLY A 104 -6.57 -3.83 13.89
N PRO A 105 -5.29 -4.08 14.20
CA PRO A 105 -4.18 -3.16 13.93
C PRO A 105 -4.01 -2.88 12.42
N ILE A 106 -3.41 -1.72 12.09
CA ILE A 106 -3.14 -1.28 10.72
C ILE A 106 -2.58 -2.44 9.89
N ARG A 107 -3.34 -2.85 8.88
CA ARG A 107 -2.92 -3.89 7.95
C ARG A 107 -2.22 -3.25 6.76
N MET A 108 -0.99 -3.68 6.52
CA MET A 108 -0.24 -3.38 5.30
C MET A 108 -0.27 -4.61 4.41
N ASP A 109 -1.01 -4.56 3.30
CA ASP A 109 -0.94 -5.61 2.29
C ASP A 109 0.25 -5.36 1.35
N VAL A 110 1.24 -6.24 1.43
CA VAL A 110 2.48 -6.17 0.65
C VAL A 110 2.43 -7.17 -0.49
N PHE A 111 2.45 -6.69 -1.74
CA PHE A 111 2.56 -7.56 -2.92
C PHE A 111 4.02 -7.72 -3.34
N VAL A 112 4.59 -8.92 -3.16
CA VAL A 112 5.90 -9.30 -3.69
C VAL A 112 5.69 -10.23 -4.88
N ARG A 113 6.14 -9.82 -6.06
CA ARG A 113 6.29 -10.77 -7.17
C ARG A 113 7.53 -11.62 -6.88
N HIS A 114 7.36 -12.93 -6.73
CA HIS A 114 8.49 -13.85 -6.85
C HIS A 114 8.83 -14.01 -8.34
N SER A 115 10.09 -13.79 -8.70
CA SER A 115 10.62 -14.34 -9.95
C SER A 115 10.87 -15.83 -9.71
N GLU A 116 10.21 -16.69 -10.48
CA GLU A 116 10.77 -18.03 -10.74
C GLU A 116 11.96 -17.92 -11.70
#